data_AF-A0A9Q4A9K2-F1
#
_entry.id   AF-A0A9Q4A9K2-F1
#
_cell.length_a   1.000
_cell.length_b   1.000
_cell.length_c   1.000
_cell.angle_alpha   90.00
_cell.angle_beta   90.00
_cell.angle_gamma   90.00
#
_symmetry.space_group_name_H-M   'P 1'
#
loop_
_entity.id
_entity.type
_entity.pdbx_description
1 polymer ?
#
loop_
_entity_poly.entity_id
_entity_poly.type
_entity_poly.pdbx_seq_one_letter_code
_entity_poly.pdbx_strand_id
1 'polypeptide(L)'
;MTSTTLQSNPVPTAVVTKRSGLGLFCQALVGLTPSAEYRDKALLSSLDQQLALPDVQASLARQLVAIPKDEWAGSQFQTDPSVAMALPTRDEYLRRMAAYVVNPRNEGWLDAAIQDATGAPGMRALSLAISLGSEHSRLSFDSLLALAAVLLMPVLGSSMELDESLPDFRQLDVKAPRLHDWSTVRNADYLFRQSGIEMLCSPSEKGTVLRFTARETWRALIQTAQFKSVFAPLLSYMDWYGGRPGEQASPRMTQAIVGRIIVDHYVGAVQFNGEPLETSLRRGWVSEQSHLQLRDKVRSLISDHYPQASPSTIDMLHYLFLRETMPELLVEGVPDHLQYGRSLQSIAFIHGVALVEAMTPGLSQITHYDDLTKVSSALAQSSDADIHALWARTLVAPALRYARAHGAIQSTVDDDHHAASSEQISQALAYLKAQQDQHAQELHSLLAIKPPDRKDLAQKMLKTANVPHELWDQGVKPEHWPI
;
A
#
# COMPACT_ATOMS: atom_id res chain seq x y z
N MET A 1 36.82 -25.25 71.38
CA MET A 1 37.30 -24.01 70.76
C MET A 1 37.51 -24.26 69.28
N THR A 2 36.61 -23.77 68.44
CA THR A 2 36.88 -23.35 67.05
C THR A 2 35.62 -22.67 66.54
N SER A 3 35.69 -21.34 66.42
CA SER A 3 34.66 -20.49 65.83
C SER A 3 34.74 -20.58 64.31
N THR A 4 33.62 -20.85 63.65
CA THR A 4 33.50 -20.82 62.19
C THR A 4 32.85 -19.51 61.78
N THR A 5 33.60 -18.69 61.06
CA THR A 5 33.22 -17.36 60.58
C THR A 5 32.20 -17.45 59.45
N LEU A 6 31.07 -16.75 59.60
CA LEU A 6 30.09 -16.49 58.53
C LEU A 6 30.73 -15.63 57.44
N GLN A 7 30.91 -16.17 56.23
CA GLN A 7 31.16 -15.38 55.02
C GLN A 7 29.82 -14.94 54.43
N SER A 8 29.58 -13.63 54.47
CA SER A 8 28.51 -12.95 53.74
C SER A 8 28.83 -12.94 52.24
N ASN A 9 27.98 -13.56 51.43
CA ASN A 9 28.03 -13.40 49.97
C ASN A 9 27.69 -11.95 49.60
N PRO A 10 28.50 -11.28 48.75
CA PRO A 10 28.12 -9.97 48.22
C PRO A 10 26.97 -10.15 47.21
N VAL A 11 25.91 -9.39 47.42
CA VAL A 11 24.83 -9.17 46.45
C VAL A 11 25.47 -8.62 45.16
N PRO A 12 25.15 -9.13 43.96
CA PRO A 12 25.67 -8.55 42.74
C PRO A 12 25.05 -7.16 42.55
N THR A 13 25.89 -6.14 42.70
CA THR A 13 25.60 -4.76 42.34
C THR A 13 25.19 -4.74 40.87
N ALA A 14 24.01 -4.21 40.58
CA ALA A 14 23.50 -4.05 39.23
C ALA A 14 24.56 -3.33 38.37
N VAL A 15 25.03 -4.00 37.32
CA VAL A 15 25.86 -3.39 36.28
C VAL A 15 24.99 -2.36 35.59
N VAL A 16 25.15 -1.09 35.96
CA VAL A 16 24.60 0.05 35.22
C VAL A 16 25.32 0.06 33.87
N THR A 17 24.70 -0.53 32.85
CA THR A 17 25.18 -0.49 31.48
C THR A 17 25.22 0.97 31.03
N LYS A 18 26.42 1.51 30.86
CA LYS A 18 26.67 2.85 30.29
C LYS A 18 25.95 2.91 28.93
N ARG A 19 24.96 3.79 28.78
CA ARG A 19 24.25 3.99 27.50
C ARG A 19 25.26 4.45 26.45
N SER A 20 25.23 3.85 25.26
CA SER A 20 26.10 4.26 24.15
C SER A 20 25.76 5.68 23.69
N GLY A 21 26.76 6.45 23.22
CA GLY A 21 26.55 7.79 22.67
C GLY A 21 25.50 7.84 21.56
N LEU A 22 25.45 6.80 20.71
CA LEU A 22 24.41 6.61 19.70
C LEU A 22 23.00 6.50 20.29
N GLY A 23 22.82 5.72 21.37
CA GLY A 23 21.52 5.58 22.02
C GLY A 23 21.03 6.88 22.67
N LEU A 24 21.95 7.64 23.29
CA LEU A 24 21.65 8.96 23.84
C LEU A 24 21.31 9.97 22.74
N PHE A 25 22.01 9.93 21.61
CA PHE A 25 21.73 10.79 20.48
C PHE A 25 20.36 10.48 19.85
N CYS A 26 20.04 9.21 19.61
CA CYS A 26 18.71 8.80 19.15
C CYS A 26 17.60 9.25 20.10
N GLN A 27 17.84 9.16 21.42
CA GLN A 27 16.90 9.67 22.42
C GLN A 27 16.69 11.18 22.30
N ALA A 28 17.73 11.92 21.92
CA ALA A 28 17.65 13.36 21.71
C ALA A 28 16.87 13.76 20.44
N LEU A 29 16.81 12.87 19.45
CA LEU A 29 16.04 13.09 18.22
C LEU A 29 14.54 12.75 18.33
N VAL A 30 14.12 12.13 19.44
CA VAL A 30 12.72 11.73 19.64
C VAL A 30 11.80 12.95 19.54
N GLY A 31 10.80 12.86 18.66
CA GLY A 31 9.82 13.93 18.43
C GLY A 31 10.23 14.99 17.41
N LEU A 32 11.46 14.95 16.88
CA LEU A 32 11.88 15.83 15.79
C LEU A 32 11.29 15.42 14.44
N THR A 33 11.10 14.12 14.24
CA THR A 33 10.43 13.54 13.07
C THR A 33 9.10 12.88 13.48
N PRO A 34 8.10 12.82 12.60
CA PRO A 34 6.85 12.14 12.90
C PRO A 34 7.07 10.63 13.04
N SER A 35 6.28 9.98 13.90
CA SER A 35 6.30 8.53 14.04
C SER A 35 5.74 7.85 12.78
N ALA A 36 6.31 6.70 12.40
CA ALA A 36 5.85 5.92 11.25
C ALA A 36 5.87 6.68 9.89
N GLU A 37 6.66 7.74 9.77
CA GLU A 37 6.81 8.53 8.54
C GLU A 37 8.17 8.26 7.90
N TYR A 38 8.20 8.11 6.57
CA TYR A 38 9.40 7.83 5.78
C TYR A 38 9.57 8.77 4.57
N ARG A 39 8.60 9.63 4.28
CA ARG A 39 8.62 10.56 3.15
C ARG A 39 9.56 11.73 3.44
N ASP A 40 10.53 11.93 2.55
CA ASP A 40 11.60 12.93 2.73
C ASP A 40 11.08 14.35 3.03
N LYS A 41 10.06 14.83 2.31
CA LYS A 41 9.51 16.17 2.52
C LYS A 41 8.77 16.31 3.86
N ALA A 42 8.06 15.26 4.29
CA ALA A 42 7.37 15.28 5.58
C ALA A 42 8.38 15.26 6.74
N LEU A 43 9.43 14.45 6.61
CA LEU A 43 10.53 14.41 7.57
C LEU A 43 11.26 15.76 7.65
N LEU A 44 11.61 16.36 6.51
CA LEU A 44 12.25 17.67 6.46
C LEU A 44 11.37 18.77 7.06
N SER A 45 10.09 18.82 6.67
CA SER A 45 9.14 19.83 7.18
C SER A 45 9.00 19.74 8.69
N SER A 46 8.94 18.53 9.24
CA SER A 46 8.92 18.31 10.69
C SER A 46 10.22 18.75 11.34
N LEU A 47 11.38 18.40 10.78
CA LEU A 47 12.68 18.81 11.31
C LEU A 47 12.81 20.34 11.36
N ASP A 48 12.51 21.02 10.27
CA ASP A 48 12.56 22.48 10.18
C ASP A 48 11.62 23.13 11.20
N GLN A 49 10.39 22.61 11.32
CA GLN A 49 9.41 23.12 12.27
C GLN A 49 9.84 22.90 13.72
N GLN A 50 10.28 21.69 14.08
CA GLN A 50 10.65 21.35 15.46
C GLN A 50 11.94 22.03 15.89
N LEU A 51 12.96 22.08 15.02
CA LEU A 51 14.22 22.73 15.33
C LEU A 51 14.09 24.25 15.45
N ALA A 52 13.06 24.86 14.86
CA ALA A 52 12.75 26.28 15.05
C ALA A 52 12.19 26.63 16.44
N LEU A 53 11.64 25.66 17.17
CA LEU A 53 11.01 25.89 18.48
C LEU A 53 12.06 26.04 19.60
N PRO A 54 12.05 27.15 20.37
CA PRO A 54 13.04 27.38 21.44
C PRO A 54 13.06 26.28 22.52
N ASP A 55 11.89 25.75 22.90
CA ASP A 55 11.78 24.69 23.92
C ASP A 55 12.41 23.38 23.45
N VAL A 56 12.25 23.04 22.16
CA VAL A 56 12.87 21.87 21.54
C VAL A 56 14.38 22.05 21.49
N GLN A 57 14.87 23.23 21.10
CA GLN A 57 16.31 23.53 21.11
C GLN A 57 16.91 23.39 22.51
N ALA A 58 16.23 23.90 23.55
CA ALA A 58 16.69 23.79 24.93
C ALA A 58 16.66 22.34 25.44
N SER A 59 15.65 21.55 25.05
CA SER A 59 15.59 20.12 25.36
C SER A 59 16.71 19.33 24.69
N LEU A 60 16.91 19.56 23.40
CA LEU A 60 17.95 18.93 22.58
C LEU A 60 19.33 19.22 23.17
N ALA A 61 19.64 20.49 23.46
CA ALA A 61 20.89 20.89 24.08
C ALA A 61 21.16 20.13 25.39
N ARG A 62 20.17 20.04 26.29
CA ARG A 62 20.29 19.32 27.56
C ARG A 62 20.58 17.83 27.36
N GLN A 63 19.95 17.19 26.38
CA GLN A 63 20.15 15.77 26.09
C GLN A 63 21.51 15.51 25.44
N LEU A 64 21.98 16.39 24.57
CA LEU A 64 23.28 16.26 23.90
C LEU A 64 24.47 16.48 24.85
N VAL A 65 24.33 17.30 25.90
CA VAL A 65 25.36 17.46 26.95
C VAL A 65 25.63 16.14 27.70
N ALA A 66 24.65 15.23 27.75
CA ALA A 66 24.80 13.94 28.43
C ALA A 66 25.70 12.94 27.69
N ILE A 67 26.09 13.23 26.44
CA ILE A 67 26.97 12.38 25.63
C ILE A 67 28.43 12.68 26.03
N PRO A 68 29.21 11.70 26.54
CA PRO A 68 30.54 11.95 27.10
C PRO A 68 31.51 12.58 26.08
N LYS A 69 32.16 13.70 26.46
CA LYS A 69 33.17 14.40 25.63
C LYS A 69 34.45 13.59 25.45
N ASP A 70 34.79 12.71 26.38
CA ASP A 70 35.98 11.85 26.35
C ASP A 70 35.93 10.81 25.22
N GLU A 71 34.71 10.52 24.73
CA GLU A 71 34.47 9.68 23.57
C GLU A 71 34.60 10.48 22.27
N TRP A 72 35.00 11.76 22.27
CA TRP A 72 35.13 12.67 21.11
C TRP A 72 36.61 12.99 20.81
N ALA A 73 37.42 11.99 20.48
CA ALA A 73 38.83 12.20 20.20
C ALA A 73 39.04 12.95 18.86
N GLY A 74 39.07 14.28 18.92
CA GLY A 74 39.37 15.15 17.79
C GLY A 74 38.72 16.53 17.91
N SER A 75 39.47 17.57 17.57
CA SER A 75 39.10 19.01 17.65
C SER A 75 37.87 19.48 16.84
N GLN A 76 36.98 18.58 16.39
CA GLN A 76 35.90 18.88 15.44
C GLN A 76 34.63 19.48 16.08
N PHE A 77 34.43 19.30 17.39
CA PHE A 77 33.27 19.84 18.14
C PHE A 77 33.72 20.72 19.30
N GLN A 78 34.19 21.93 18.99
CA GLN A 78 34.65 22.89 20.01
C GLN A 78 33.51 23.67 20.66
N THR A 79 32.30 23.59 20.11
CA THR A 79 31.15 24.38 20.58
C THR A 79 30.27 23.52 21.48
N ASP A 80 29.99 24.01 22.69
CA ASP A 80 29.09 23.34 23.61
C ASP A 80 27.65 23.36 23.05
N PRO A 81 26.94 22.21 23.01
CA PRO A 81 25.57 22.16 22.49
C PRO A 81 24.58 23.05 23.26
N SER A 82 24.92 23.51 24.46
CA SER A 82 24.14 24.47 25.25
C SER A 82 24.26 25.93 24.79
N VAL A 83 25.21 26.25 23.92
CA VAL A 83 25.35 27.59 23.35
C VAL A 83 24.20 27.87 22.38
N ALA A 84 23.63 29.07 22.45
CA ALA A 84 22.63 29.51 21.48
C ALA A 84 23.25 29.58 20.08
N MET A 85 22.76 28.75 19.15
CA MET A 85 23.20 28.69 17.76
C MET A 85 22.10 29.19 16.83
N ALA A 86 22.48 29.83 15.73
CA ALA A 86 21.57 30.03 14.59
C ALA A 86 21.17 28.66 14.00
N LEU A 87 20.00 28.58 13.36
CA LEU A 87 19.48 27.33 12.80
C LEU A 87 20.47 26.62 11.84
N PRO A 88 21.08 27.29 10.84
CA PRO A 88 22.01 26.60 9.92
C PRO A 88 23.26 26.05 10.64
N THR A 89 23.74 26.74 11.66
CA THR A 89 24.87 26.27 12.49
C THR A 89 24.48 25.05 13.31
N ARG A 90 23.24 25.01 13.82
CA ARG A 90 22.71 23.87 14.57
C ARG A 90 22.52 22.66 13.67
N ASP A 91 22.03 22.84 12.45
CA ASP A 91 21.83 21.74 11.49
C ASP A 91 23.17 21.10 11.11
N GLU A 92 24.19 21.90 10.86
CA GLU A 92 25.56 21.41 10.62
C GLU A 92 26.12 20.70 11.86
N TYR A 93 25.91 21.26 13.06
CA TYR A 93 26.34 20.63 14.32
C TYR A 93 25.69 19.24 14.50
N LEU A 94 24.37 19.15 14.33
CA LEU A 94 23.63 17.90 14.46
C LEU A 94 24.07 16.86 13.42
N ARG A 95 24.31 17.27 12.17
CA ARG A 95 24.81 16.40 11.11
C ARG A 95 26.17 15.81 11.43
N ARG A 96 27.12 16.66 11.79
CA ARG A 96 28.46 16.20 12.18
C ARG A 96 28.37 15.25 13.37
N MET A 97 27.57 15.62 14.38
CA MET A 97 27.41 14.80 15.58
C MET A 97 26.78 13.45 15.24
N ALA A 98 25.74 13.41 14.40
CA ALA A 98 25.13 12.20 13.90
C ALA A 98 26.15 11.30 13.19
N ALA A 99 26.95 11.86 12.27
CA ALA A 99 27.96 11.10 11.53
C ALA A 99 28.99 10.48 12.49
N TYR A 100 29.41 11.25 13.50
CA TYR A 100 30.33 10.76 14.52
C TYR A 100 29.77 9.63 15.37
N VAL A 101 28.54 9.78 15.92
CA VAL A 101 27.97 8.75 16.81
C VAL A 101 27.57 7.48 16.07
N VAL A 102 27.22 7.60 14.78
CA VAL A 102 26.90 6.46 13.91
C VAL A 102 28.15 5.71 13.48
N ASN A 103 29.24 6.44 13.20
CA ASN A 103 30.48 5.89 12.67
C ASN A 103 31.71 6.50 13.39
N PRO A 104 31.94 6.15 14.67
CA PRO A 104 32.98 6.78 15.50
C PRO A 104 34.40 6.50 15.01
N ARG A 105 34.58 5.44 14.22
CA ARG A 105 35.86 5.07 13.61
C ARG A 105 36.13 5.76 12.28
N ASN A 106 35.16 6.55 11.78
CA ASN A 106 35.22 7.22 10.49
C ASN A 106 35.58 6.26 9.35
N GLU A 107 34.93 5.09 9.33
CA GLU A 107 35.08 4.11 8.27
C GLU A 107 34.37 4.58 6.99
N GLY A 108 34.88 4.27 5.80
CA GLY A 108 34.35 4.81 4.53
C GLY A 108 32.93 4.36 4.14
N TRP A 109 32.30 3.46 4.90
CA TRP A 109 30.97 2.92 4.58
C TRP A 109 29.87 3.99 4.70
N LEU A 110 29.97 4.91 5.67
CA LEU A 110 28.93 5.90 5.91
C LEU A 110 28.87 6.93 4.78
N ASP A 111 30.02 7.38 4.29
CA ASP A 111 30.10 8.30 3.15
C ASP A 111 29.51 7.67 1.89
N ALA A 112 29.82 6.39 1.63
CA ALA A 112 29.24 5.64 0.53
C ALA A 112 27.71 5.50 0.68
N ALA A 113 27.21 5.17 1.89
CA ALA A 113 25.79 5.07 2.15
C ALA A 113 25.04 6.41 1.98
N ILE A 114 25.64 7.52 2.43
CA ILE A 114 25.11 8.87 2.23
C ILE A 114 25.09 9.23 0.74
N GLN A 115 26.15 8.90 0.00
CA GLN A 115 26.24 9.14 -1.43
C GLN A 115 25.17 8.35 -2.20
N ASP A 116 25.02 7.06 -1.91
CA ASP A 116 24.03 6.19 -2.55
C ASP A 116 22.61 6.65 -2.25
N ALA A 117 22.32 7.00 -0.99
CA ALA A 117 21.01 7.52 -0.58
C ALA A 117 20.72 8.89 -1.22
N THR A 118 21.72 9.76 -1.38
CA THR A 118 21.58 11.04 -2.08
C THR A 118 21.29 10.84 -3.57
N GLY A 119 21.90 9.81 -4.17
CA GLY A 119 21.67 9.41 -5.56
C GLY A 119 20.38 8.63 -5.80
N ALA A 120 19.59 8.35 -4.75
CA ALA A 120 18.30 7.71 -4.89
C ALA A 120 17.29 8.67 -5.57
N PRO A 121 16.39 8.14 -6.42
CA PRO A 121 15.37 8.95 -7.10
C PRO A 121 14.45 9.66 -6.10
N GLY A 122 14.04 8.96 -5.04
CA GLY A 122 13.26 9.50 -3.92
C GLY A 122 13.58 8.72 -2.64
N MET A 123 12.80 8.90 -1.58
CA MET A 123 12.93 8.13 -0.33
C MET A 123 14.39 8.02 0.15
N ARG A 124 15.11 9.14 0.15
CA ARG A 124 16.53 9.23 0.48
C ARG A 124 16.78 8.91 1.95
N ALA A 125 15.93 9.43 2.85
CA ALA A 125 15.98 9.10 4.26
C ALA A 125 15.77 7.59 4.49
N LEU A 126 14.79 6.99 3.80
CA LEU A 126 14.57 5.54 3.87
C LEU A 126 15.78 4.75 3.32
N SER A 127 16.37 5.19 2.21
CA SER A 127 17.55 4.55 1.62
C SER A 127 18.72 4.53 2.59
N LEU A 128 19.01 5.66 3.24
CA LEU A 128 20.07 5.70 4.25
C LEU A 128 19.67 4.91 5.50
N ALA A 129 18.41 4.97 5.94
CA ALA A 129 17.92 4.22 7.09
C ALA A 129 18.07 2.69 6.91
N ILE A 130 17.92 2.17 5.68
CA ILE A 130 18.19 0.76 5.35
C ILE A 130 19.68 0.43 5.57
N SER A 131 20.60 1.26 5.07
CA SER A 131 22.04 1.05 5.26
C SER A 131 22.47 1.24 6.73
N LEU A 132 21.86 2.18 7.45
CA LEU A 132 22.07 2.33 8.89
C LEU A 132 21.55 1.11 9.66
N GLY A 133 20.43 0.53 9.23
CA GLY A 133 19.84 -0.66 9.85
C GLY A 133 20.69 -1.92 9.69
N SER A 134 21.43 -2.05 8.59
CA SER A 134 22.36 -3.19 8.42
C SER A 134 23.55 -3.13 9.38
N GLU A 135 24.06 -1.93 9.66
CA GLU A 135 25.16 -1.74 10.62
C GLU A 135 24.67 -1.70 12.08
N HIS A 136 23.48 -1.13 12.31
CA HIS A 136 22.92 -0.86 13.63
C HIS A 136 21.54 -1.51 13.84
N SER A 137 21.48 -2.83 13.70
CA SER A 137 20.24 -3.64 13.75
C SER A 137 19.40 -3.54 15.03
N ARG A 138 19.95 -2.96 16.11
CA ARG A 138 19.25 -2.76 17.39
C ARG A 138 18.44 -1.47 17.45
N LEU A 139 18.61 -0.56 16.50
CA LEU A 139 17.88 0.71 16.48
C LEU A 139 16.45 0.52 16.00
N SER A 140 15.53 1.32 16.53
CA SER A 140 14.15 1.30 16.07
C SER A 140 14.01 1.95 14.69
N PHE A 141 12.92 1.63 14.00
CA PHE A 141 12.50 2.28 12.76
C PHE A 141 12.58 3.81 12.85
N ASP A 142 11.94 4.40 13.88
CA ASP A 142 11.92 5.86 14.06
C ASP A 142 13.31 6.42 14.35
N SER A 143 14.17 5.69 15.07
CA SER A 143 15.54 6.14 15.36
C SER A 143 16.39 6.17 14.08
N LEU A 144 16.28 5.13 13.25
CA LEU A 144 17.01 5.03 11.99
C LEU A 144 16.57 6.12 11.00
N LEU A 145 15.27 6.40 10.90
CA LEU A 145 14.76 7.47 10.04
C LEU A 145 15.10 8.85 10.56
N ALA A 146 15.03 9.10 11.87
CA ALA A 146 15.46 10.37 12.45
C ALA A 146 16.95 10.63 12.19
N LEU A 147 17.80 9.62 12.39
CA LEU A 147 19.24 9.69 12.07
C LEU A 147 19.48 9.99 10.59
N ALA A 148 18.82 9.22 9.70
CA ALA A 148 18.96 9.38 8.27
C ALA A 148 18.49 10.76 7.81
N ALA A 149 17.37 11.24 8.34
CA ALA A 149 16.82 12.54 8.01
C ALA A 149 17.73 13.69 8.48
N VAL A 150 18.32 13.60 9.67
CA VAL A 150 19.32 14.56 10.14
C VAL A 150 20.53 14.56 9.21
N LEU A 151 21.12 13.39 8.92
CA LEU A 151 22.30 13.26 8.05
C LEU A 151 22.08 13.82 6.64
N LEU A 152 20.87 13.63 6.08
CA LEU A 152 20.53 14.02 4.72
C LEU A 152 19.74 15.34 4.60
N MET A 153 19.55 16.06 5.71
CA MET A 153 18.73 17.27 5.77
C MET A 153 18.91 18.24 4.58
N PRO A 154 20.15 18.56 4.10
CA PRO A 154 20.35 19.50 2.99
C PRO A 154 19.79 19.01 1.64
N VAL A 155 19.61 17.70 1.48
CA VAL A 155 19.24 17.08 0.21
C VAL A 155 17.81 16.55 0.20
N LEU A 156 17.14 16.41 1.35
CA LEU A 156 15.77 15.89 1.42
C LEU A 156 14.76 16.72 0.61
N GLY A 157 14.89 18.06 0.62
CA GLY A 157 13.96 18.96 -0.07
C GLY A 157 13.99 18.84 -1.60
N SER A 158 15.07 18.28 -2.16
CA SER A 158 15.23 18.04 -3.60
C SER A 158 14.83 16.62 -4.02
N SER A 159 14.32 15.81 -3.10
CA SER A 159 13.87 14.45 -3.36
C SER A 159 12.63 14.45 -4.26
N MET A 160 12.58 13.51 -5.21
CA MET A 160 11.40 13.34 -6.07
C MET A 160 10.24 12.77 -5.26
N GLU A 161 9.04 13.28 -5.53
CA GLU A 161 7.80 12.63 -5.10
C GLU A 161 7.16 11.98 -6.32
N LEU A 162 7.08 10.65 -6.30
CA LEU A 162 6.32 9.93 -7.30
C LEU A 162 4.82 10.19 -7.14
N ASP A 163 4.15 10.28 -8.28
CA ASP A 163 2.70 10.17 -8.40
C ASP A 163 2.18 8.92 -7.67
N GLU A 164 0.96 9.01 -7.17
CA GLU A 164 0.29 7.92 -6.48
C GLU A 164 -0.08 6.77 -7.43
N SER A 165 -0.31 7.06 -8.71
CA SER A 165 -0.57 6.06 -9.75
C SER A 165 0.73 5.40 -10.24
N LEU A 166 0.81 4.07 -10.14
CA LEU A 166 1.96 3.29 -10.59
C LEU A 166 1.60 2.46 -11.84
N PRO A 167 2.24 2.70 -13.00
CA PRO A 167 1.88 2.05 -14.25
C PRO A 167 2.17 0.55 -14.22
N ASP A 168 1.24 -0.28 -14.67
CA ASP A 168 1.44 -1.73 -14.77
C ASP A 168 2.33 -2.13 -15.96
N PHE A 169 2.65 -3.41 -16.09
CA PHE A 169 3.48 -3.89 -17.18
C PHE A 169 2.76 -3.92 -18.53
N ARG A 170 1.43 -4.00 -18.54
CA ARG A 170 0.62 -4.19 -19.76
C ARG A 170 0.71 -3.01 -20.72
N GLN A 171 1.05 -1.83 -20.21
CA GLN A 171 1.30 -0.64 -21.05
C GLN A 171 2.69 -0.62 -21.70
N LEU A 172 3.59 -1.54 -21.32
CA LEU A 172 4.93 -1.59 -21.86
C LEU A 172 4.95 -2.55 -23.05
N ASP A 173 5.29 -2.03 -24.23
CA ASP A 173 5.51 -2.84 -25.44
C ASP A 173 6.88 -3.55 -25.39
N VAL A 174 7.08 -4.35 -24.35
CA VAL A 174 8.37 -4.96 -24.01
C VAL A 174 8.13 -6.37 -23.48
N LYS A 175 9.05 -7.28 -23.76
CA LYS A 175 9.03 -8.64 -23.22
C LYS A 175 9.78 -8.68 -21.89
N ALA A 176 9.14 -9.16 -20.83
CA ALA A 176 9.80 -9.37 -19.55
C ALA A 176 10.86 -10.48 -19.65
N PRO A 177 12.14 -10.23 -19.32
CA PRO A 177 13.16 -11.27 -19.25
C PRO A 177 12.93 -12.17 -18.03
N ARG A 178 13.44 -13.41 -18.04
CA ARG A 178 13.26 -14.30 -16.90
C ARG A 178 14.24 -13.92 -15.79
N LEU A 179 13.82 -14.04 -14.53
CA LEU A 179 14.66 -13.69 -13.37
C LEU A 179 16.03 -14.42 -13.38
N HIS A 180 16.06 -15.67 -13.84
CA HIS A 180 17.29 -16.46 -13.87
C HIS A 180 18.30 -16.06 -14.95
N ASP A 181 17.89 -15.26 -15.93
CA ASP A 181 18.76 -14.83 -17.03
C ASP A 181 19.77 -13.76 -16.56
N TRP A 182 19.43 -13.01 -15.50
CA TRP A 182 20.21 -11.86 -15.03
C TRP A 182 20.43 -11.82 -13.52
N SER A 183 19.73 -12.65 -12.73
CA SER A 183 19.88 -12.72 -11.27
C SER A 183 20.21 -14.13 -10.80
N THR A 184 20.98 -14.23 -9.72
CA THR A 184 21.24 -15.48 -8.98
C THR A 184 20.22 -15.73 -7.87
N VAL A 185 19.38 -14.75 -7.55
CA VAL A 185 18.37 -14.87 -6.48
C VAL A 185 17.26 -15.82 -6.91
N ARG A 186 16.88 -16.73 -6.00
CA ARG A 186 15.82 -17.74 -6.22
C ARG A 186 14.71 -17.71 -5.18
N ASN A 187 14.92 -17.06 -4.04
CA ASN A 187 13.96 -16.97 -2.95
C ASN A 187 13.38 -15.56 -2.87
N ALA A 188 12.04 -15.46 -2.76
CA ALA A 188 11.34 -14.18 -2.76
C ALA A 188 11.64 -13.32 -1.52
N ASP A 189 11.72 -13.92 -0.31
CA ASP A 189 12.12 -13.19 0.90
C ASP A 189 13.50 -12.57 0.75
N TYR A 190 14.45 -13.32 0.18
CA TYR A 190 15.79 -12.82 -0.06
C TYR A 190 15.80 -11.69 -1.07
N LEU A 191 15.02 -11.78 -2.16
CA LEU A 191 14.91 -10.70 -3.15
C LEU A 191 14.37 -9.41 -2.51
N PHE A 192 13.29 -9.50 -1.74
CA PHE A 192 12.71 -8.34 -1.07
C PHE A 192 13.63 -7.79 0.04
N ARG A 193 14.32 -8.67 0.78
CA ARG A 193 15.35 -8.26 1.77
C ARG A 193 16.49 -7.48 1.12
N GLN A 194 17.04 -7.97 0.01
CA GLN A 194 18.07 -7.25 -0.75
C GLN A 194 17.56 -5.90 -1.26
N SER A 195 16.26 -5.79 -1.54
CA SER A 195 15.63 -4.53 -1.94
C SER A 195 15.39 -3.56 -0.77
N GLY A 196 15.65 -3.98 0.48
CA GLY A 196 15.51 -3.14 1.67
C GLY A 196 14.14 -3.21 2.37
N ILE A 197 13.32 -4.23 2.09
CA ILE A 197 11.96 -4.33 2.66
C ILE A 197 11.93 -4.39 4.19
N GLU A 198 13.00 -4.85 4.84
CA GLU A 198 13.01 -5.09 6.30
C GLU A 198 12.72 -3.82 7.10
N MET A 199 13.14 -2.66 6.61
CA MET A 199 12.82 -1.37 7.24
C MET A 199 11.32 -1.07 7.22
N LEU A 200 10.59 -1.58 6.23
CA LEU A 200 9.14 -1.40 6.10
C LEU A 200 8.35 -2.55 6.73
N CYS A 201 9.03 -3.42 7.48
CA CYS A 201 8.43 -4.55 8.18
C CYS A 201 8.55 -4.42 9.71
N SER A 202 7.64 -5.06 10.42
CA SER A 202 7.69 -5.27 11.86
C SER A 202 7.76 -6.78 12.18
N PRO A 203 8.39 -7.17 13.30
CA PRO A 203 8.43 -8.55 13.73
C PRO A 203 7.04 -9.02 14.20
N SER A 204 6.74 -10.30 13.94
CA SER A 204 5.53 -11.02 14.30
C SER A 204 5.87 -12.46 14.65
N GLU A 205 4.96 -13.19 15.30
CA GLU A 205 5.15 -14.60 15.69
C GLU A 205 5.49 -15.51 14.49
N LYS A 206 4.94 -15.19 13.32
CA LYS A 206 5.12 -15.96 12.08
C LYS A 206 6.18 -15.40 11.13
N GLY A 207 7.06 -14.50 11.61
CA GLY A 207 8.08 -13.83 10.79
C GLY A 207 7.87 -12.32 10.75
N THR A 208 7.94 -11.72 9.56
CA THR A 208 7.77 -10.27 9.38
C THR A 208 6.42 -9.95 8.75
N VAL A 209 5.78 -8.88 9.20
CA VAL A 209 4.56 -8.30 8.60
C VAL A 209 4.86 -6.88 8.12
N LEU A 210 4.11 -6.38 7.13
CA LEU A 210 4.30 -5.03 6.62
C LEU A 210 3.82 -3.99 7.64
N ARG A 211 4.57 -2.89 7.79
CA ARG A 211 4.17 -1.72 8.60
C ARG A 211 3.08 -0.89 7.91
N PHE A 212 3.07 -0.93 6.59
CA PHE A 212 2.19 -0.18 5.70
C PHE A 212 1.47 -1.14 4.75
N THR A 213 0.53 -0.65 3.96
CA THR A 213 -0.08 -1.48 2.92
C THR A 213 1.00 -1.99 1.95
N ALA A 214 0.75 -3.12 1.27
CA ALA A 214 1.68 -3.65 0.27
C ALA A 214 1.94 -2.64 -0.87
N ARG A 215 0.92 -1.85 -1.22
CA ARG A 215 1.04 -0.75 -2.18
C ARG A 215 2.00 0.34 -1.71
N GLU A 216 1.81 0.87 -0.50
CA GLU A 216 2.68 1.89 0.06
C GLU A 216 4.12 1.38 0.22
N THR A 217 4.26 0.13 0.65
CA THR A 217 5.55 -0.55 0.77
C THR A 217 6.24 -0.64 -0.59
N TRP A 218 5.54 -1.12 -1.62
CA TRP A 218 6.07 -1.16 -2.98
C TRP A 218 6.48 0.22 -3.48
N ARG A 219 5.61 1.23 -3.31
CA ARG A 219 5.88 2.61 -3.74
C ARG A 219 7.10 3.20 -3.04
N ALA A 220 7.30 2.90 -1.76
CA ALA A 220 8.47 3.34 -1.02
C ALA A 220 9.74 2.65 -1.55
N LEU A 221 9.71 1.32 -1.68
CA LEU A 221 10.86 0.52 -2.12
C LEU A 221 11.37 0.93 -3.50
N ILE A 222 10.51 1.12 -4.48
CA ILE A 222 10.92 1.40 -5.87
C ILE A 222 11.72 2.71 -6.01
N GLN A 223 11.71 3.55 -4.98
CA GLN A 223 12.43 4.81 -4.93
C GLN A 223 13.78 4.71 -4.21
N THR A 224 14.08 3.60 -3.54
CA THR A 224 15.29 3.49 -2.72
C THR A 224 16.55 3.16 -3.53
N ALA A 225 17.72 3.50 -2.97
CA ALA A 225 19.01 3.11 -3.51
C ALA A 225 19.17 1.58 -3.60
N GLN A 226 18.66 0.84 -2.61
CA GLN A 226 18.75 -0.61 -2.55
C GLN A 226 17.96 -1.27 -3.67
N PHE A 227 16.73 -0.82 -3.92
CA PHE A 227 15.93 -1.31 -5.04
C PHE A 227 16.63 -1.04 -6.38
N LYS A 228 17.15 0.18 -6.58
CA LYS A 228 17.93 0.52 -7.77
C LYS A 228 19.13 -0.43 -7.95
N SER A 229 19.88 -0.68 -6.88
CA SER A 229 21.06 -1.56 -6.93
C SER A 229 20.70 -3.00 -7.27
N VAL A 230 19.64 -3.55 -6.65
CA VAL A 230 19.20 -4.93 -6.89
C VAL A 230 18.76 -5.16 -8.33
N PHE A 231 18.13 -4.16 -8.97
CA PHE A 231 17.59 -4.28 -10.32
C PHE A 231 18.44 -3.60 -11.41
N ALA A 232 19.60 -3.05 -11.08
CA ALA A 232 20.55 -2.56 -12.08
C ALA A 232 21.02 -3.67 -13.06
N PRO A 233 21.31 -4.92 -12.62
CA PRO A 233 21.67 -6.00 -13.54
C PRO A 233 20.56 -6.33 -14.57
N LEU A 234 19.29 -6.22 -14.18
CA LEU A 234 18.15 -6.37 -15.11
C LEU A 234 18.19 -5.31 -16.21
N LEU A 235 18.33 -4.04 -15.85
CA LEU A 235 18.37 -2.95 -16.82
C LEU A 235 19.61 -3.06 -17.73
N SER A 236 20.76 -3.49 -17.17
CA SER A 236 21.96 -3.77 -17.96
C SER A 236 21.75 -4.92 -18.93
N TYR A 237 21.06 -6.00 -18.52
CA TYR A 237 20.75 -7.14 -19.39
C TYR A 237 19.86 -6.73 -20.57
N MET A 238 18.95 -5.78 -20.34
CA MET A 238 18.07 -5.23 -21.39
C MET A 238 18.75 -4.16 -22.25
N ASP A 239 19.99 -3.75 -21.95
CA ASP A 239 20.70 -2.57 -22.50
C ASP A 239 19.86 -1.28 -22.41
N TRP A 240 19.21 -1.08 -21.26
CA TRP A 240 18.37 0.07 -21.00
C TRP A 240 19.07 1.12 -20.14
N TYR A 241 18.64 2.38 -20.31
CA TYR A 241 19.12 3.49 -19.48
C TYR A 241 18.85 3.23 -18.00
N GLY A 242 19.87 3.41 -17.16
CA GLY A 242 19.84 3.07 -15.73
C GLY A 242 20.47 1.72 -15.40
N GLY A 243 20.90 0.96 -16.40
CA GLY A 243 21.68 -0.27 -16.23
C GLY A 243 23.18 -0.03 -16.04
N ARG A 244 23.69 1.15 -16.43
CA ARG A 244 25.12 1.50 -16.31
C ARG A 244 25.39 2.36 -15.07
N PRO A 245 26.62 2.31 -14.51
CA PRO A 245 26.99 3.17 -13.38
C PRO A 245 26.76 4.65 -13.68
N GLY A 246 26.14 5.36 -12.74
CA GLY A 246 25.83 6.79 -12.87
C GLY A 246 24.54 7.13 -13.62
N GLU A 247 23.88 6.16 -14.26
CA GLU A 247 22.57 6.37 -14.90
C GLU A 247 21.42 6.20 -13.90
N GLN A 248 20.26 6.79 -14.21
CA GLN A 248 19.07 6.72 -13.36
C GLN A 248 17.82 6.49 -14.22
N ALA A 249 17.33 5.25 -14.23
CA ALA A 249 16.06 4.90 -14.86
C ALA A 249 14.88 5.56 -14.13
N SER A 250 13.77 5.72 -14.86
CA SER A 250 12.48 6.09 -14.27
C SER A 250 12.00 4.98 -13.32
N PRO A 251 11.79 5.27 -12.02
CA PRO A 251 11.28 4.28 -11.06
C PRO A 251 9.94 3.69 -11.49
N ARG A 252 9.08 4.49 -12.15
CA ARG A 252 7.77 4.06 -12.66
C ARG A 252 7.90 2.94 -13.70
N MET A 253 8.90 3.05 -14.58
CA MET A 253 9.15 2.08 -15.64
C MET A 253 9.82 0.82 -15.08
N THR A 254 10.86 1.00 -14.25
CA THR A 254 11.58 -0.11 -13.63
C THR A 254 10.65 -0.96 -12.76
N GLN A 255 9.79 -0.35 -11.95
CA GLN A 255 8.89 -1.11 -11.08
C GLN A 255 7.84 -1.91 -11.85
N ALA A 256 7.37 -1.45 -13.00
CA ALA A 256 6.41 -2.19 -13.82
C ALA A 256 7.02 -3.50 -14.34
N ILE A 257 8.25 -3.42 -14.86
CA ILE A 257 8.99 -4.58 -15.37
C ILE A 257 9.35 -5.52 -14.24
N VAL A 258 9.91 -4.99 -13.14
CA VAL A 258 10.29 -5.79 -11.98
C VAL A 258 9.06 -6.49 -11.38
N GLY A 259 7.94 -5.79 -11.23
CA GLY A 259 6.67 -6.36 -10.76
C GLY A 259 6.24 -7.55 -11.61
N ARG A 260 6.26 -7.40 -12.94
CA ARG A 260 5.95 -8.50 -13.86
C ARG A 260 6.92 -9.68 -13.72
N ILE A 261 8.22 -9.43 -13.63
CA ILE A 261 9.22 -10.50 -13.48
C ILE A 261 9.02 -11.27 -12.18
N ILE A 262 8.74 -10.57 -11.08
CA ILE A 262 8.44 -11.18 -9.78
C ILE A 262 7.19 -12.04 -9.90
N VAL A 263 6.12 -11.53 -10.51
CA VAL A 263 4.87 -12.27 -10.73
C VAL A 263 5.11 -13.50 -11.59
N ASP A 264 5.76 -13.37 -12.75
CA ASP A 264 6.03 -14.48 -13.67
C ASP A 264 6.91 -15.56 -13.04
N HIS A 265 7.91 -15.16 -12.23
CA HIS A 265 8.83 -16.10 -11.62
C HIS A 265 8.26 -16.83 -10.41
N TYR A 266 7.61 -16.10 -9.50
CA TYR A 266 7.12 -16.66 -8.24
C TYR A 266 5.65 -17.07 -8.36
N VAL A 267 4.77 -16.17 -8.79
CA VAL A 267 3.33 -16.48 -8.82
C VAL A 267 2.95 -17.33 -10.03
N GLY A 268 3.69 -17.23 -11.14
CA GLY A 268 3.49 -18.05 -12.34
C GLY A 268 3.64 -19.56 -12.11
N ALA A 269 4.31 -19.97 -11.02
CA ALA A 269 4.42 -21.38 -10.61
C ALA A 269 3.22 -21.88 -9.79
N VAL A 270 2.39 -20.98 -9.25
CA VAL A 270 1.23 -21.33 -8.44
C VAL A 270 0.14 -21.92 -9.34
N GLN A 271 -0.38 -23.08 -8.95
CA GLN A 271 -1.39 -23.82 -9.70
C GLN A 271 -2.71 -23.87 -8.91
N PHE A 272 -3.83 -23.80 -9.61
CA PHE A 272 -5.15 -24.08 -9.06
C PHE A 272 -5.94 -24.92 -10.06
N ASN A 273 -6.47 -26.06 -9.60
CA ASN A 273 -7.17 -27.04 -10.43
C ASN A 273 -6.36 -27.53 -11.66
N GLY A 274 -5.03 -27.64 -11.52
CA GLY A 274 -4.14 -28.14 -12.57
C GLY A 274 -3.76 -27.12 -13.65
N GLU A 275 -4.14 -25.84 -13.48
CA GLU A 275 -3.76 -24.74 -14.37
C GLU A 275 -3.00 -23.64 -13.60
N PRO A 276 -2.17 -22.83 -14.28
CA PRO A 276 -1.57 -21.64 -13.68
C PRO A 276 -2.63 -20.72 -13.07
N LEU A 277 -2.33 -20.12 -11.90
CA LEU A 277 -3.28 -19.30 -11.15
C LEU A 277 -3.89 -18.17 -12.00
N GLU A 278 -3.07 -17.47 -12.79
CA GLU A 278 -3.55 -16.41 -13.70
C GLU A 278 -4.58 -16.94 -14.71
N THR A 279 -4.35 -18.12 -15.28
CA THR A 279 -5.28 -18.76 -16.21
C THR A 279 -6.56 -19.16 -15.49
N SER A 280 -6.43 -19.73 -14.28
CA SER A 280 -7.57 -20.21 -13.51
C SER A 280 -8.53 -19.08 -13.11
N LEU A 281 -8.05 -17.87 -12.86
CA LEU A 281 -8.88 -16.70 -12.53
C LEU A 281 -9.76 -16.19 -13.68
N ARG A 282 -9.49 -16.66 -14.90
CA ARG A 282 -10.30 -16.38 -16.10
C ARG A 282 -11.51 -17.30 -16.20
N ARG A 283 -11.59 -18.34 -15.37
CA ARG A 283 -12.67 -19.34 -15.37
C ARG A 283 -13.88 -18.85 -14.56
N GLY A 284 -15.03 -19.52 -14.74
CA GLY A 284 -16.29 -19.15 -14.10
C GLY A 284 -16.34 -19.27 -12.57
N TRP A 285 -15.49 -20.09 -11.94
CA TRP A 285 -15.53 -20.34 -10.49
C TRP A 285 -15.37 -19.08 -9.64
N VAL A 286 -14.64 -18.08 -10.14
CA VAL A 286 -14.42 -16.82 -9.40
C VAL A 286 -15.72 -16.06 -9.18
N SER A 287 -16.73 -16.27 -10.04
CA SER A 287 -18.04 -15.65 -9.88
C SER A 287 -18.83 -16.26 -8.72
N GLU A 288 -18.46 -17.45 -8.23
CA GLU A 288 -19.08 -18.08 -7.06
C GLU A 288 -18.54 -17.56 -5.72
N GLN A 289 -17.72 -16.51 -5.75
CA GLN A 289 -17.09 -15.90 -4.59
C GLN A 289 -17.52 -14.43 -4.47
N SER A 290 -17.59 -13.92 -3.25
CA SER A 290 -17.59 -12.47 -3.05
C SER A 290 -16.22 -11.87 -3.36
N HIS A 291 -16.16 -10.55 -3.59
CA HIS A 291 -14.89 -9.84 -3.82
C HIS A 291 -13.86 -10.12 -2.71
N LEU A 292 -14.28 -10.10 -1.44
CA LEU A 292 -13.41 -10.39 -0.29
C LEU A 292 -12.95 -11.86 -0.28
N GLN A 293 -13.88 -12.80 -0.48
CA GLN A 293 -13.57 -14.23 -0.51
C GLN A 293 -12.58 -14.59 -1.62
N LEU A 294 -12.75 -13.98 -2.81
CA LEU A 294 -11.87 -14.19 -3.94
C LEU A 294 -10.46 -13.67 -3.66
N ARG A 295 -10.35 -12.45 -3.11
CA ARG A 295 -9.07 -11.87 -2.68
C ARG A 295 -8.36 -12.77 -1.66
N ASP A 296 -9.07 -13.21 -0.63
CA ASP A 296 -8.51 -14.08 0.41
C ASP A 296 -8.11 -15.46 -0.16
N LYS A 297 -8.88 -15.98 -1.12
CA LYS A 297 -8.58 -17.25 -1.80
C LYS A 297 -7.31 -17.15 -2.62
N VAL A 298 -7.10 -16.06 -3.36
CA VAL A 298 -5.86 -15.84 -4.12
C VAL A 298 -4.67 -15.78 -3.17
N ARG A 299 -4.80 -15.02 -2.07
CA ARG A 299 -3.75 -14.95 -1.04
C ARG A 299 -3.45 -16.32 -0.43
N SER A 300 -4.47 -17.12 -0.14
CA SER A 300 -4.28 -18.46 0.45
C SER A 300 -3.53 -19.38 -0.50
N LEU A 301 -3.87 -19.37 -1.80
CA LEU A 301 -3.21 -20.21 -2.81
C LEU A 301 -1.71 -19.88 -2.94
N ILE A 302 -1.35 -18.59 -2.88
CA ILE A 302 0.06 -18.16 -2.87
C ILE A 302 0.75 -18.63 -1.59
N SER A 303 0.10 -18.48 -0.44
CA SER A 303 0.63 -18.91 0.87
C SER A 303 0.84 -20.43 0.95
N ASP A 304 -0.09 -21.22 0.42
CA ASP A 304 -0.03 -22.68 0.43
C ASP A 304 1.12 -23.19 -0.46
N HIS A 305 1.40 -22.50 -1.56
CA HIS A 305 2.53 -22.81 -2.44
C HIS A 305 3.88 -22.42 -1.81
N TYR A 306 3.91 -21.37 -0.97
CA TYR A 306 5.11 -20.85 -0.32
C TYR A 306 5.02 -20.89 1.22
N PRO A 307 4.94 -22.08 1.84
CA PRO A 307 4.68 -22.21 3.28
C PRO A 307 5.81 -21.68 4.18
N GLN A 308 7.01 -21.47 3.63
CA GLN A 308 8.18 -20.94 4.33
C GLN A 308 8.40 -19.44 4.10
N ALA A 309 7.60 -18.81 3.23
CA ALA A 309 7.74 -17.38 2.97
C ALA A 309 7.21 -16.56 4.14
N SER A 310 7.84 -15.41 4.39
CA SER A 310 7.35 -14.48 5.42
C SER A 310 5.96 -13.93 5.04
N PRO A 311 5.11 -13.58 6.02
CA PRO A 311 3.82 -12.93 5.76
C PRO A 311 3.96 -11.68 4.88
N SER A 312 4.97 -10.85 5.12
CA SER A 312 5.28 -9.68 4.28
C SER A 312 5.54 -10.03 2.82
N THR A 313 6.25 -11.12 2.56
CA THR A 313 6.52 -11.57 1.18
C THR A 313 5.24 -12.08 0.52
N ILE A 314 4.40 -12.83 1.25
CA ILE A 314 3.11 -13.27 0.74
C ILE A 314 2.23 -12.06 0.37
N ASP A 315 2.18 -11.05 1.24
CA ASP A 315 1.39 -9.84 0.98
C ASP A 315 1.92 -9.05 -0.25
N MET A 316 3.24 -8.99 -0.43
CA MET A 316 3.85 -8.37 -1.62
C MET A 316 3.59 -9.16 -2.90
N LEU A 317 3.74 -10.48 -2.89
CA LEU A 317 3.45 -11.34 -4.06
C LEU A 317 1.97 -11.25 -4.43
N HIS A 318 1.08 -11.30 -3.44
CA HIS A 318 -0.35 -11.15 -3.62
C HIS A 318 -0.71 -9.80 -4.23
N TYR A 319 -0.17 -8.71 -3.70
CA TYR A 319 -0.38 -7.36 -4.23
C TYR A 319 0.12 -7.22 -5.68
N LEU A 320 1.37 -7.60 -5.96
CA LEU A 320 1.95 -7.48 -7.29
C LEU A 320 1.17 -8.31 -8.32
N PHE A 321 0.71 -9.51 -7.93
CA PHE A 321 -0.09 -10.35 -8.79
C PHE A 321 -1.46 -9.75 -9.11
N LEU A 322 -2.21 -9.33 -8.08
CA LEU A 322 -3.54 -8.75 -8.28
C LEU A 322 -3.48 -7.44 -9.06
N ARG A 323 -2.44 -6.62 -8.82
CA ARG A 323 -2.23 -5.36 -9.53
C ARG A 323 -2.19 -5.54 -11.05
N GLU A 324 -1.59 -6.62 -11.54
CA GLU A 324 -1.46 -6.90 -12.96
C GLU A 324 -2.67 -7.67 -13.54
N THR A 325 -3.34 -8.48 -12.72
CA THR A 325 -4.35 -9.44 -13.19
C THR A 325 -5.78 -9.04 -12.89
N MET A 326 -6.06 -8.56 -11.68
CA MET A 326 -7.39 -8.25 -11.15
C MET A 326 -7.32 -7.04 -10.19
N PRO A 327 -6.98 -5.83 -10.69
CA PRO A 327 -6.78 -4.65 -9.85
C PRO A 327 -8.03 -4.26 -9.04
N GLU A 328 -9.22 -4.65 -9.48
CA GLU A 328 -10.48 -4.45 -8.76
C GLU A 328 -10.53 -5.16 -7.40
N LEU A 329 -9.69 -6.20 -7.18
CA LEU A 329 -9.56 -6.89 -5.89
C LEU A 329 -8.62 -6.18 -4.92
N LEU A 330 -7.93 -5.12 -5.37
CA LEU A 330 -7.09 -4.27 -4.52
C LEU A 330 -7.81 -3.00 -4.05
N VAL A 331 -9.02 -2.73 -4.53
CA VAL A 331 -9.81 -1.56 -4.12
C VAL A 331 -10.31 -1.76 -2.69
N GLU A 332 -10.14 -0.74 -1.87
CA GLU A 332 -10.63 -0.71 -0.49
C GLU A 332 -12.09 -0.24 -0.41
N GLY A 333 -12.80 -0.67 0.65
CA GLY A 333 -14.19 -0.28 0.89
C GLY A 333 -15.23 -0.97 0.01
N VAL A 334 -14.86 -2.05 -0.70
CA VAL A 334 -15.82 -2.89 -1.44
C VAL A 334 -16.71 -3.66 -0.45
N PRO A 335 -18.03 -3.69 -0.62
CA PRO A 335 -18.92 -4.43 0.29
C PRO A 335 -18.63 -5.93 0.32
N ASP A 336 -18.51 -6.51 1.52
CA ASP A 336 -18.14 -7.93 1.73
C ASP A 336 -19.07 -8.94 1.02
N HIS A 337 -20.32 -8.56 0.83
CA HIS A 337 -21.37 -9.38 0.21
C HIS A 337 -21.45 -9.22 -1.31
N LEU A 338 -20.66 -8.31 -1.91
CA LEU A 338 -20.67 -8.09 -3.35
C LEU A 338 -20.12 -9.34 -4.05
N GLN A 339 -21.02 -10.08 -4.71
CA GLN A 339 -20.66 -11.26 -5.50
C GLN A 339 -19.90 -10.83 -6.76
N TYR A 340 -18.73 -11.42 -6.97
CA TYR A 340 -17.82 -11.02 -8.05
C TYR A 340 -18.44 -11.35 -9.41
N GLY A 341 -18.77 -10.34 -10.21
CA GLY A 341 -19.31 -10.49 -11.55
C GLY A 341 -20.74 -11.06 -11.67
N ARG A 342 -21.48 -11.25 -10.57
CA ARG A 342 -22.86 -11.79 -10.61
C ARG A 342 -23.98 -10.76 -10.53
N SER A 343 -23.68 -9.55 -10.05
CA SER A 343 -24.67 -8.46 -9.90
C SER A 343 -24.34 -7.30 -10.83
N LEU A 344 -25.36 -6.54 -11.24
CA LEU A 344 -25.17 -5.32 -12.05
C LEU A 344 -24.26 -4.31 -11.35
N GLN A 345 -24.31 -4.23 -10.02
CA GLN A 345 -23.41 -3.39 -9.22
C GLN A 345 -21.95 -3.86 -9.33
N SER A 346 -21.70 -5.17 -9.24
CA SER A 346 -20.34 -5.71 -9.42
C SER A 346 -19.83 -5.46 -10.84
N ILE A 347 -20.69 -5.58 -11.85
CA ILE A 347 -20.31 -5.27 -13.24
C ILE A 347 -19.98 -3.79 -13.42
N ALA A 348 -20.79 -2.88 -12.87
CA ALA A 348 -20.49 -1.45 -12.91
C ALA A 348 -19.15 -1.13 -12.23
N PHE A 349 -18.86 -1.78 -11.10
CA PHE A 349 -17.60 -1.66 -10.38
C PHE A 349 -16.39 -2.17 -11.20
N ILE A 350 -16.42 -3.43 -11.66
CA ILE A 350 -15.31 -4.04 -12.42
C ILE A 350 -15.07 -3.27 -13.72
N HIS A 351 -16.14 -2.83 -14.39
CA HIS A 351 -16.02 -1.99 -15.60
C HIS A 351 -15.41 -0.62 -15.29
N GLY A 352 -15.84 0.02 -14.20
CA GLY A 352 -15.27 1.28 -13.73
C GLY A 352 -13.78 1.18 -13.43
N VAL A 353 -13.35 0.11 -12.77
CA VAL A 353 -11.93 -0.18 -12.54
C VAL A 353 -11.18 -0.37 -13.86
N ALA A 354 -11.71 -1.18 -14.78
CA ALA A 354 -11.07 -1.42 -16.07
C ALA A 354 -10.92 -0.13 -16.91
N LEU A 355 -11.91 0.77 -16.86
CA LEU A 355 -11.86 2.09 -17.48
C LEU A 355 -10.75 2.96 -16.87
N VAL A 356 -10.74 3.09 -15.54
CA VAL A 356 -9.75 3.91 -14.83
C VAL A 356 -8.34 3.39 -15.06
N GLU A 357 -8.12 2.07 -14.97
CA GLU A 357 -6.80 1.46 -15.19
C GLU A 357 -6.31 1.62 -16.63
N ALA A 358 -7.22 1.59 -17.62
CA ALA A 358 -6.85 1.82 -19.00
C ALA A 358 -6.47 3.28 -19.30
N MET A 359 -7.03 4.25 -18.56
CA MET A 359 -6.69 5.67 -18.69
C MET A 359 -5.45 6.05 -17.86
N THR A 360 -5.33 5.53 -16.65
CA THR A 360 -4.27 5.84 -15.69
C THR A 360 -4.03 4.63 -14.79
N PRO A 361 -3.09 3.73 -15.13
CA PRO A 361 -2.92 2.51 -14.35
C PRO A 361 -2.43 2.78 -12.94
N GLY A 362 -2.96 2.00 -12.00
CA GLY A 362 -2.76 2.14 -10.57
C GLY A 362 -3.69 3.17 -9.91
N LEU A 363 -4.48 3.93 -10.67
CA LEU A 363 -5.42 4.92 -10.12
C LEU A 363 -6.61 4.25 -9.43
N SER A 364 -7.03 3.05 -9.84
CA SER A 364 -8.15 2.36 -9.19
C SER A 364 -7.86 2.04 -7.72
N GLN A 365 -6.59 1.83 -7.36
CA GLN A 365 -6.15 1.47 -6.01
C GLN A 365 -6.16 2.64 -5.02
N ILE A 366 -6.41 3.87 -5.47
CA ILE A 366 -6.63 5.07 -4.62
C ILE A 366 -8.00 5.69 -4.81
N THR A 367 -8.80 5.15 -5.71
CA THR A 367 -10.14 5.66 -5.95
C THR A 367 -11.11 4.90 -5.07
N HIS A 368 -12.02 5.62 -4.40
CA HIS A 368 -13.03 4.98 -3.57
C HIS A 368 -13.99 4.14 -4.42
N TYR A 369 -14.48 3.04 -3.85
CA TYR A 369 -15.45 2.14 -4.47
C TYR A 369 -16.67 2.88 -5.06
N ASP A 370 -17.25 3.83 -4.33
CA ASP A 370 -18.43 4.59 -4.75
C ASP A 370 -18.18 5.47 -5.98
N ASP A 371 -16.93 5.93 -6.18
CA ASP A 371 -16.58 6.71 -7.35
C ASP A 371 -16.35 5.79 -8.55
N LEU A 372 -15.66 4.66 -8.34
CA LEU A 372 -15.40 3.67 -9.38
C LEU A 372 -16.70 3.10 -9.97
N THR A 373 -17.72 2.83 -9.15
CA THR A 373 -19.02 2.35 -9.63
C THR A 373 -19.76 3.34 -10.54
N LYS A 374 -19.44 4.63 -10.46
CA LYS A 374 -20.08 5.70 -11.26
C LYS A 374 -19.33 6.02 -12.55
N VAL A 375 -18.06 5.62 -12.68
CA VAL A 375 -17.23 5.95 -13.86
C VAL A 375 -17.88 5.46 -15.16
N SER A 376 -18.36 4.22 -15.17
CA SER A 376 -18.95 3.62 -16.37
C SER A 376 -20.19 4.36 -16.86
N SER A 377 -21.07 4.80 -15.97
CA SER A 377 -22.28 5.56 -16.33
C SER A 377 -21.95 7.00 -16.72
N ALA A 378 -20.99 7.63 -16.04
CA ALA A 378 -20.53 8.98 -16.38
C ALA A 378 -19.91 9.06 -17.78
N LEU A 379 -19.15 8.03 -18.19
CA LEU A 379 -18.48 8.00 -19.50
C LEU A 379 -19.34 7.43 -20.64
N ALA A 380 -20.44 6.73 -20.34
CA ALA A 380 -21.30 6.14 -21.36
C ALA A 380 -21.86 7.17 -22.37
N GLN A 381 -22.05 8.43 -21.94
CA GLN A 381 -22.60 9.50 -22.77
C GLN A 381 -21.53 10.46 -23.33
N SER A 382 -20.23 10.12 -23.21
CA SER A 382 -19.16 10.95 -23.77
C SER A 382 -19.39 11.20 -25.27
N SER A 383 -19.05 12.38 -25.79
CA SER A 383 -19.05 12.61 -27.25
C SER A 383 -17.71 12.25 -27.90
N ASP A 384 -16.71 11.87 -27.11
CA ASP A 384 -15.38 11.52 -27.55
C ASP A 384 -15.34 10.06 -28.04
N ALA A 385 -14.96 9.88 -29.31
CA ALA A 385 -14.90 8.59 -29.98
C ALA A 385 -13.88 7.63 -29.35
N ASP A 386 -12.75 8.16 -28.87
CA ASP A 386 -11.69 7.35 -28.24
C ASP A 386 -12.15 6.85 -26.86
N ILE A 387 -12.84 7.70 -26.10
CA ILE A 387 -13.46 7.32 -24.82
C ILE A 387 -14.56 6.28 -25.04
N HIS A 388 -15.39 6.44 -26.07
CA HIS A 388 -16.42 5.46 -26.43
C HIS A 388 -15.84 4.10 -26.84
N ALA A 389 -14.79 4.10 -27.67
CA ALA A 389 -14.11 2.88 -28.05
C ALA A 389 -13.46 2.18 -26.84
N LEU A 390 -12.85 2.96 -25.93
CA LEU A 390 -12.30 2.45 -24.69
C LEU A 390 -13.38 1.86 -23.77
N TRP A 391 -14.51 2.56 -23.63
CA TRP A 391 -15.67 2.10 -22.84
C TRP A 391 -16.21 0.78 -23.36
N ALA A 392 -16.39 0.65 -24.68
CA ALA A 392 -16.87 -0.58 -25.29
C ALA A 392 -15.87 -1.73 -25.09
N ARG A 393 -14.57 -1.49 -25.31
CA ARG A 393 -13.52 -2.50 -25.14
C ARG A 393 -13.43 -3.02 -23.71
N THR A 394 -13.52 -2.14 -22.73
CA THR A 394 -13.42 -2.49 -21.30
C THR A 394 -14.66 -3.19 -20.74
N LEU A 395 -15.83 -3.04 -21.38
CA LEU A 395 -17.06 -3.71 -20.96
C LEU A 395 -17.12 -5.20 -21.31
N VAL A 396 -16.37 -5.65 -22.32
CA VAL A 396 -16.45 -7.01 -22.86
C VAL A 396 -16.23 -8.09 -21.79
N ALA A 397 -15.13 -8.01 -21.02
CA ALA A 397 -14.80 -9.00 -20.01
C ALA A 397 -15.82 -9.03 -18.84
N PRO A 398 -16.25 -7.89 -18.27
CA PRO A 398 -17.36 -7.85 -17.32
C PRO A 398 -18.66 -8.46 -17.87
N ALA A 399 -19.04 -8.12 -19.10
CA ALA A 399 -20.27 -8.63 -19.71
C ALA A 399 -20.24 -10.15 -19.90
N LEU A 400 -19.11 -10.68 -20.40
CA LEU A 400 -18.89 -12.13 -20.51
C LEU A 400 -19.00 -12.82 -19.15
N ARG A 401 -18.40 -12.24 -18.12
CA ARG A 401 -18.44 -12.76 -16.75
C ARG A 401 -19.86 -12.82 -16.20
N TYR A 402 -20.63 -11.76 -16.40
CA TYR A 402 -22.03 -11.70 -16.00
C TYR A 402 -22.86 -12.75 -16.73
N ALA A 403 -22.78 -12.78 -18.07
CA ALA A 403 -23.57 -13.69 -18.88
C ALA A 403 -23.28 -15.17 -18.58
N ARG A 404 -22.00 -15.53 -18.36
CA ARG A 404 -21.61 -16.90 -17.96
C ARG A 404 -22.11 -17.27 -16.56
N ALA A 405 -21.99 -16.35 -15.59
CA ALA A 405 -22.49 -16.59 -14.23
C ALA A 405 -24.01 -16.86 -14.18
N HIS A 406 -24.77 -16.33 -15.14
CA HIS A 406 -26.20 -16.55 -15.30
C HIS A 406 -26.56 -17.64 -16.32
N GLY A 407 -25.57 -18.36 -16.86
CA GLY A 407 -25.79 -19.44 -17.84
C GLY A 407 -26.33 -18.96 -19.19
N ALA A 408 -26.26 -17.66 -19.48
CA ALA A 408 -26.73 -17.07 -20.74
C ALA A 408 -25.81 -17.42 -21.93
N ILE A 409 -24.55 -17.80 -21.66
CA ILE A 409 -23.58 -18.32 -22.63
C ILE A 409 -23.17 -19.72 -22.16
N GLN A 410 -23.10 -20.67 -23.08
CA GLN A 410 -22.64 -22.02 -22.76
C GLN A 410 -21.16 -22.00 -22.38
N SER A 411 -20.86 -22.36 -21.13
CA SER A 411 -19.50 -22.67 -20.67
C SER A 411 -19.02 -23.93 -21.39
N THR A 412 -18.03 -23.79 -22.26
CA THR A 412 -17.29 -24.93 -22.83
C THR A 412 -16.26 -25.44 -21.82
N VAL A 413 -15.59 -26.56 -22.12
CA VAL A 413 -14.43 -27.04 -21.32
C VAL A 413 -13.33 -25.97 -21.21
N ASP A 414 -13.28 -25.04 -22.17
CA ASP A 414 -12.37 -23.89 -22.19
C ASP A 414 -13.13 -22.59 -21.93
N ASP A 415 -13.69 -22.45 -20.72
CA ASP A 415 -14.45 -21.27 -20.29
C ASP A 415 -13.53 -20.06 -19.98
N ASP A 416 -12.50 -19.82 -20.79
CA ASP A 416 -11.64 -18.63 -20.70
C ASP A 416 -12.42 -17.42 -21.26
N HIS A 417 -12.49 -16.34 -20.50
CA HIS A 417 -13.17 -15.11 -20.91
C HIS A 417 -12.39 -14.38 -22.02
N HIS A 418 -11.07 -14.57 -22.12
CA HIS A 418 -10.24 -13.97 -23.15
C HIS A 418 -10.27 -14.71 -24.49
N ALA A 419 -10.72 -15.97 -24.51
CA ALA A 419 -10.87 -16.78 -25.73
C ALA A 419 -12.30 -16.75 -26.32
N ALA A 420 -13.15 -15.81 -25.87
CA ALA A 420 -14.54 -15.74 -26.30
C ALA A 420 -14.68 -15.37 -27.78
N SER A 421 -15.58 -16.05 -28.50
CA SER A 421 -15.89 -15.73 -29.90
C SER A 421 -16.66 -14.41 -30.03
N SER A 422 -16.68 -13.82 -31.23
CA SER A 422 -17.45 -12.61 -31.52
C SER A 422 -18.95 -12.80 -31.24
N GLU A 423 -19.49 -14.00 -31.50
CA GLU A 423 -20.87 -14.37 -31.20
C GLU A 423 -21.11 -14.39 -29.68
N GLN A 424 -20.21 -15.00 -28.91
CA GLN A 424 -20.30 -15.04 -27.46
C GLN A 424 -20.23 -13.63 -26.85
N ILE A 425 -19.33 -12.78 -27.35
CA ILE A 425 -19.22 -11.38 -26.93
C ILE A 425 -20.53 -10.63 -27.23
N SER A 426 -21.07 -10.79 -28.43
CA SER A 426 -22.34 -10.15 -28.83
C SER A 426 -23.51 -10.61 -27.96
N GLN A 427 -23.58 -11.91 -27.66
CA GLN A 427 -24.59 -12.49 -26.77
C GLN A 427 -24.44 -11.96 -25.34
N ALA A 428 -23.20 -11.83 -24.84
CA ALA A 428 -22.92 -11.30 -23.51
C ALA A 428 -23.42 -9.86 -23.34
N LEU A 429 -23.06 -9.01 -24.31
CA LEU A 429 -23.43 -7.60 -24.31
C LEU A 429 -24.95 -7.43 -24.43
N ALA A 430 -25.60 -8.21 -25.30
CA ALA A 430 -27.06 -8.19 -25.44
C ALA A 430 -27.75 -8.64 -24.14
N TYR A 431 -27.26 -9.70 -23.50
CA TYR A 431 -27.80 -10.19 -22.24
C TYR A 431 -27.64 -9.16 -21.11
N LEU A 432 -26.44 -8.58 -20.95
CA LEU A 432 -26.20 -7.54 -19.95
C LEU A 432 -27.12 -6.33 -20.16
N LYS A 433 -27.26 -5.88 -21.41
CA LYS A 433 -28.15 -4.76 -21.75
C LYS A 433 -29.60 -5.08 -21.38
N ALA A 434 -30.10 -6.27 -21.72
CA ALA A 434 -31.46 -6.66 -21.37
C ALA A 434 -31.69 -6.67 -19.85
N GLN A 435 -30.69 -7.11 -19.07
CA GLN A 435 -30.77 -7.11 -17.61
C GLN A 435 -30.72 -5.70 -17.01
N GLN A 436 -29.92 -4.79 -17.57
CA GLN A 436 -29.93 -3.37 -17.19
C GLN A 436 -31.28 -2.70 -17.50
N ASP A 437 -31.84 -2.95 -18.68
CA ASP A 437 -33.13 -2.40 -19.11
C ASP A 437 -34.26 -2.93 -18.22
N GLN A 438 -34.25 -4.22 -17.86
CA GLN A 438 -35.19 -4.83 -16.92
C GLN A 438 -35.07 -4.19 -15.52
N HIS A 439 -33.85 -4.07 -14.99
CA HIS A 439 -33.63 -3.48 -13.67
C HIS A 439 -34.11 -2.03 -13.60
N ALA A 440 -33.88 -1.25 -14.67
CA ALA A 440 -34.38 0.12 -14.76
C ALA A 440 -35.92 0.16 -14.74
N GLN A 441 -36.60 -0.74 -15.45
CA GLN A 441 -38.07 -0.85 -15.45
C GLN A 441 -38.61 -1.22 -14.06
N GLU A 442 -37.98 -2.17 -13.37
CA GLU A 442 -38.35 -2.56 -12.01
C GLU A 442 -38.21 -1.38 -11.03
N LEU A 443 -37.11 -0.63 -11.08
CA LEU A 443 -36.93 0.57 -10.26
C LEU A 443 -38.00 1.63 -10.54
N HIS A 444 -38.30 1.90 -11.82
CA HIS A 444 -39.38 2.82 -12.18
C HIS A 444 -40.74 2.36 -11.61
N SER A 445 -41.02 1.06 -11.67
CA SER A 445 -42.25 0.49 -11.10
C SER A 445 -42.33 0.67 -9.58
N LEU A 446 -41.21 0.49 -8.86
CA LEU A 446 -41.14 0.64 -7.41
C LEU A 446 -41.33 2.10 -6.98
N LEU A 447 -40.72 3.04 -7.70
CA LEU A 447 -40.90 4.48 -7.47
C LEU A 447 -42.33 4.95 -7.82
N ALA A 448 -43.01 4.26 -8.73
CA ALA A 448 -44.41 4.51 -9.07
C ALA A 448 -45.40 3.94 -8.03
N ILE A 449 -44.95 3.15 -7.04
CA ILE A 449 -45.80 2.69 -5.94
C ILE A 449 -46.17 3.90 -5.09
N LYS A 450 -47.38 4.43 -5.29
CA LYS A 450 -47.95 5.46 -4.42
C LYS A 450 -48.08 4.88 -3.00
N PRO A 451 -47.48 5.48 -1.96
CA PRO A 451 -47.69 5.02 -0.60
C PRO A 451 -49.20 5.01 -0.29
N PRO A 452 -49.70 4.01 0.45
CA PRO A 452 -51.13 3.93 0.75
C PRO A 452 -51.57 5.24 1.40
N ASP A 453 -52.65 5.82 0.87
CA ASP A 453 -53.20 7.05 1.42
C ASP A 453 -53.67 6.75 2.85
N ARG A 454 -52.90 7.25 3.82
CA ARG A 454 -53.15 7.02 5.25
C ARG A 454 -54.54 7.51 5.64
N LYS A 455 -55.06 8.53 4.94
CA LYS A 455 -56.41 9.02 5.12
C LYS A 455 -57.42 7.98 4.66
N ASP A 456 -57.30 7.45 3.44
CA ASP A 456 -58.23 6.41 2.94
C ASP A 456 -58.22 5.15 3.81
N LEU A 457 -57.04 4.76 4.33
CA LEU A 457 -56.91 3.60 5.21
C LEU A 457 -57.56 3.86 6.58
N ALA A 458 -57.32 5.05 7.18
CA ALA A 458 -57.99 5.45 8.42
C ALA A 458 -59.52 5.55 8.23
N GLN A 459 -59.99 6.12 7.11
CA GLN A 459 -61.40 6.19 6.77
C GLN A 459 -62.04 4.81 6.59
N LYS A 460 -61.33 3.86 5.98
CA LYS A 460 -61.79 2.46 5.89
C LYS A 460 -61.88 1.82 7.28
N MET A 461 -60.86 1.99 8.12
CA MET A 461 -60.86 1.44 9.48
C MET A 461 -62.00 2.03 10.34
N LEU A 462 -62.24 3.33 10.25
CA LEU A 462 -63.33 4.02 10.95
C LEU A 462 -64.70 3.56 10.44
N LYS A 463 -64.87 3.34 9.12
CA LYS A 463 -66.07 2.71 8.53
C LYS A 463 -66.28 1.30 9.06
N THR A 464 -65.24 0.46 9.08
CA THR A 464 -65.32 -0.92 9.58
C THR A 464 -65.65 -0.97 11.08
N ALA A 465 -65.13 -0.03 11.86
CA ALA A 465 -65.46 0.14 13.27
C ALA A 465 -66.81 0.83 13.52
N ASN A 466 -67.56 1.13 12.44
CA ASN A 466 -68.86 1.79 12.46
C ASN A 466 -68.87 3.14 13.21
N VAL A 467 -67.75 3.86 13.18
CA VAL A 467 -67.61 5.18 13.79
C VAL A 467 -68.33 6.21 12.92
N PRO A 468 -69.30 6.99 13.46
CA PRO A 468 -69.98 8.04 12.71
C PRO A 468 -69.01 9.02 12.06
N HIS A 469 -69.27 9.37 10.80
CA HIS A 469 -68.37 10.22 9.99
C HIS A 469 -68.10 11.60 10.64
N GLU A 470 -69.05 12.12 11.41
CA GLU A 470 -68.96 13.39 12.13
C GLU A 470 -67.86 13.41 13.21
N LEU A 471 -67.39 12.24 13.66
CA LEU A 471 -66.37 12.09 14.70
C LEU A 471 -64.95 11.94 14.12
N TRP A 472 -64.79 11.79 12.81
CA TRP A 472 -63.51 11.41 12.20
C TRP A 472 -62.47 12.52 12.29
N ASP A 473 -62.91 13.78 12.23
CA ASP A 473 -62.05 14.97 12.26
C ASP A 473 -62.16 15.72 13.61
N GLN A 474 -62.85 15.15 14.60
CA GLN A 474 -62.93 15.74 15.93
C GLN A 474 -61.67 15.42 16.72
N GLY A 475 -60.92 16.47 17.10
CA GLY A 475 -59.81 16.32 18.03
C GLY A 475 -60.31 15.77 19.37
N VAL A 476 -59.75 14.66 19.82
CA VAL A 476 -60.11 14.03 21.10
C VAL A 476 -59.82 15.01 22.23
N LYS A 477 -60.88 15.51 22.90
CA LYS A 477 -60.77 16.29 24.13
C LYS A 477 -60.94 15.34 25.31
N PRO A 478 -59.88 14.96 26.02
CA PRO A 478 -59.91 13.90 27.04
C PRO A 478 -60.71 14.24 28.30
N GLU A 479 -61.24 15.45 28.41
CA GLU A 479 -61.86 15.98 29.63
C GLU A 479 -63.32 15.53 29.87
N HIS A 480 -63.94 14.79 28.93
CA HIS A 480 -65.37 14.41 29.01
C HIS A 480 -65.66 12.96 28.59
N TRP A 481 -64.85 11.99 29.01
CA TRP A 481 -65.20 10.57 28.81
C TRP A 481 -66.12 10.08 29.94
N PRO A 482 -67.31 9.53 29.64
CA PRO A 482 -68.13 8.88 30.66
C PRO A 482 -67.51 7.51 31.00
N ILE A 483 -67.26 7.25 32.28
CA ILE A 483 -67.18 5.88 32.81
C ILE A 483 -68.61 5.38 32.97
#